data_AF-A0A2S3QNB6-F1
#
_entry.id   AF-A0A2S3QNB6-F1
#
_cell.length_a   1.000
_cell.length_b   1.000
_cell.length_c   1.000
_cell.angle_alpha   90.00
_cell.angle_beta   90.00
_cell.angle_gamma   90.00
#
_symmetry.space_group_name_H-M   'P 1'
#
loop_
_entity.id
_entity.type
_entity.pdbx_description
1 polymer ?
#
loop_
_entity_poly.entity_id
_entity_poly.type
_entity_poly.pdbx_seq_one_letter_code
_entity_poly.pdbx_strand_id
1 'polypeptide(L)'
;MYILENNQLRIQIASMGAELKSLYSKTKLKEYLWQGDPKWWGRSAPHLFPRIGYEVNEYIEKHNIVKHGYARDTEFILIEQSSTSLSFKMKDELIVKYELIENSLEVCYEVLVDFPFMIGGHPAFNIDSFPVDLRFSNKCDYYKLLDGVIDKSNSYKIGSEVLIINENTFTDDALVFNNSLKQSQVCLERDLVLTYDSELLGVWSPPGAPFVCLEPWWTSSSSIRNLNYTIRLLY
;
A
#
# COMPACT_ATOMS: atom_id res chain seq x y z
N MET A 1 18.54 -8.24 -2.15
CA MET A 1 17.86 -7.76 -0.93
C MET A 1 18.69 -6.65 -0.33
N TYR A 2 18.06 -5.53 0.00
CA TYR A 2 18.67 -4.37 0.65
C TYR A 2 18.12 -4.24 2.06
N ILE A 3 18.95 -3.76 2.99
CA ILE A 3 18.57 -3.59 4.39
C ILE A 3 18.85 -2.14 4.76
N LEU A 4 17.92 -1.54 5.49
CA LEU A 4 18.04 -0.20 6.04
C LEU A 4 17.51 -0.23 7.48
N GLU A 5 18.21 0.38 8.42
CA GLU A 5 17.78 0.43 9.81
C GLU A 5 18.19 1.71 10.51
N ASN A 6 17.44 2.04 11.55
CA ASN A 6 17.81 3.06 12.54
C ASN A 6 17.71 2.44 13.95
N ASN A 7 17.62 3.27 15.00
CA ASN A 7 17.52 2.78 16.38
C ASN A 7 16.22 2.01 16.68
N GLN A 8 15.15 2.26 15.92
CA GLN A 8 13.80 1.78 16.22
C GLN A 8 13.29 0.76 15.20
N LEU A 9 13.63 0.92 13.92
CA LEU A 9 13.12 0.11 12.83
C LEU A 9 14.25 -0.55 12.04
N ARG A 10 13.95 -1.72 11.47
CA ARG A 10 14.73 -2.35 10.40
C ARG A 10 13.78 -2.78 9.29
N ILE A 11 14.12 -2.42 8.05
CA ILE A 11 13.37 -2.82 6.86
C ILE A 11 14.23 -3.66 5.92
N GLN A 12 13.56 -4.48 5.11
CA GLN A 12 14.18 -5.20 4.01
C GLN A 12 13.43 -4.91 2.72
N ILE A 13 14.16 -4.67 1.63
CA ILE A 13 13.59 -4.32 0.33
C ILE A 13 14.20 -5.22 -0.76
N ALA A 14 13.36 -5.85 -1.58
CA ALA A 14 13.79 -6.58 -2.76
C ALA A 14 13.98 -5.61 -3.93
N SER A 15 15.01 -5.78 -4.77
CA SER A 15 15.12 -5.00 -6.02
C SER A 15 14.02 -5.35 -7.01
N MET A 16 13.60 -6.62 -7.04
CA MET A 16 12.41 -7.03 -7.78
C MET A 16 11.20 -6.28 -7.24
N GLY A 17 10.61 -5.46 -8.11
CA GLY A 17 9.48 -4.61 -7.81
C GLY A 17 9.73 -3.50 -6.79
N ALA A 18 11.00 -3.24 -6.42
CA ALA A 18 11.36 -2.43 -5.26
C ALA A 18 10.58 -2.83 -3.98
N GLU A 19 10.15 -4.08 -3.85
CA GLU A 19 9.13 -4.49 -2.88
C GLU A 19 9.65 -4.44 -1.43
N LEU A 20 8.92 -3.77 -0.53
CA LEU A 20 9.15 -3.89 0.91
C LEU A 20 8.80 -5.32 1.38
N LYS A 21 9.76 -6.01 1.99
CA LYS A 21 9.65 -7.40 2.44
C LYS A 21 9.63 -7.56 3.97
N SER A 22 10.06 -6.55 4.72
CA SER A 22 10.04 -6.57 6.19
C SER A 22 9.92 -5.14 6.73
N LEU A 23 9.13 -4.99 7.80
CA LEU A 23 9.05 -3.80 8.64
C LEU A 23 9.12 -4.27 10.10
N TYR A 24 10.34 -4.41 10.60
CA TYR A 24 10.61 -4.95 11.92
C TYR A 24 10.81 -3.85 12.96
N SER A 25 10.07 -3.92 14.06
CA SER A 25 10.27 -3.08 15.24
C SER A 25 11.36 -3.66 16.14
N LYS A 26 12.46 -2.91 16.33
CA LYS A 26 13.56 -3.26 17.24
C LYS A 26 13.16 -3.08 18.71
N THR A 27 12.21 -2.21 19.00
CA THR A 27 11.71 -1.94 20.36
C THR A 27 10.71 -2.99 20.83
N LYS A 28 9.73 -3.34 19.99
CA LYS A 28 8.72 -4.37 20.31
C LYS A 28 9.15 -5.79 19.96
N LEU A 29 10.28 -5.95 19.25
CA LEU A 29 10.75 -7.23 18.71
C LEU A 29 9.67 -7.94 17.88
N LYS A 30 8.94 -7.17 17.06
CA LYS A 30 7.77 -7.61 16.27
C LYS A 30 7.99 -7.30 14.79
N GLU A 31 7.66 -8.28 13.93
CA GLU A 31 7.54 -8.08 12.49
C GLU A 31 6.12 -7.61 12.16
N TYR A 32 6.01 -6.40 11.61
CA TYR A 32 4.71 -5.81 11.27
C TYR A 32 4.27 -6.15 9.85
N LEU A 33 5.19 -6.44 8.93
CA LEU A 33 4.85 -6.74 7.55
C LEU A 33 4.64 -8.24 7.33
N TRP A 34 3.64 -8.57 6.53
CA TRP A 34 3.39 -9.93 6.08
C TRP A 34 4.59 -10.51 5.33
N GLN A 35 5.00 -11.72 5.71
CA GLN A 35 6.22 -12.37 5.22
C GLN A 35 6.03 -13.17 3.92
N GLY A 36 4.84 -13.13 3.31
CA GLY A 36 4.62 -13.71 1.99
C GLY A 36 4.45 -15.24 1.98
N ASP A 37 3.85 -15.84 3.01
CA ASP A 37 3.53 -17.29 2.96
C ASP A 37 2.57 -17.55 1.77
N PRO A 38 3.00 -18.33 0.76
CA PRO A 38 2.20 -18.59 -0.43
C PRO A 38 0.91 -19.35 -0.15
N LYS A 39 0.74 -19.94 1.05
CA LYS A 39 -0.54 -20.50 1.50
C LYS A 39 -1.66 -19.46 1.45
N TRP A 40 -1.34 -18.20 1.78
CA TRP A 40 -2.30 -17.10 1.81
C TRP A 40 -2.07 -16.14 0.66
N TRP A 41 -0.85 -15.60 0.57
CA TRP A 41 -0.46 -14.63 -0.45
C TRP A 41 1.07 -14.51 -0.52
N GLY A 42 1.67 -14.83 -1.67
CA GLY A 42 3.13 -14.89 -1.84
C GLY A 42 3.85 -13.53 -1.97
N ARG A 43 3.17 -12.41 -1.70
CA ARG A 43 3.73 -11.05 -1.73
C ARG A 43 3.63 -10.40 -0.36
N SER A 44 4.23 -9.23 -0.19
CA SER A 44 4.27 -8.48 1.07
C SER A 44 3.76 -7.05 0.89
N ALA A 45 4.34 -6.30 -0.05
CA ALA A 45 4.00 -4.89 -0.26
C ALA A 45 4.32 -4.42 -1.70
N PRO A 46 3.70 -5.03 -2.73
CA PRO A 46 3.99 -4.70 -4.11
C PRO A 46 3.57 -3.26 -4.46
N HIS A 47 4.31 -2.65 -5.40
CA HIS A 47 3.89 -1.40 -6.04
C HIS A 47 3.01 -1.68 -7.26
N LEU A 48 1.87 -1.01 -7.31
CA LEU A 48 0.87 -1.17 -8.36
C LEU A 48 1.04 -0.03 -9.35
N PHE A 49 1.56 -0.31 -10.54
CA PHE A 49 1.80 0.70 -11.57
C PHE A 49 1.97 0.06 -12.94
N PRO A 50 1.42 0.65 -14.03
CA PRO A 50 0.60 1.88 -14.09
C PRO A 50 -0.91 1.62 -13.95
N ARG A 51 -1.31 0.48 -13.39
CA ARG A 51 -2.71 0.03 -13.21
C ARG A 51 -2.91 -0.45 -11.78
N ILE A 52 -4.11 -0.25 -11.23
CA ILE A 52 -4.55 -0.82 -9.96
C ILE A 52 -5.79 -1.69 -10.23
N GLY A 53 -5.82 -2.90 -9.68
CA GLY A 53 -6.90 -3.86 -9.94
C GLY A 53 -7.08 -4.10 -11.44
N TYR A 54 -8.33 -4.10 -11.88
CA TYR A 54 -8.71 -4.13 -13.29
C TYR A 54 -9.20 -2.78 -13.84
N GLU A 55 -8.88 -1.66 -13.19
CA GLU A 55 -9.21 -0.34 -13.72
C GLU A 55 -8.58 -0.10 -15.09
N VAL A 56 -9.30 0.57 -15.99
CA VAL A 56 -8.88 0.79 -17.37
C VAL A 56 -8.80 2.28 -17.71
N ASN A 57 -7.86 2.61 -18.58
CA ASN A 57 -7.75 3.90 -19.25
C ASN A 57 -7.17 3.67 -20.66
N GLU A 58 -7.14 4.70 -21.50
CA GLU A 58 -6.69 4.59 -22.89
C GLU A 58 -5.29 3.98 -23.01
N TYR A 59 -4.37 4.34 -22.11
CA TYR A 59 -3.00 3.80 -22.12
C TYR A 59 -2.97 2.32 -21.74
N ILE A 60 -3.70 1.94 -20.68
CA ILE A 60 -3.82 0.56 -20.19
C ILE A 60 -4.40 -0.37 -21.25
N GLU A 61 -5.48 0.05 -21.91
CA GLU A 61 -6.13 -0.72 -22.97
C GLU A 61 -5.21 -0.90 -24.18
N LYS A 62 -4.62 0.20 -24.66
CA LYS A 62 -3.71 0.19 -25.82
C LYS A 62 -2.51 -0.75 -25.64
N HIS A 63 -2.03 -0.91 -24.41
CA HIS A 63 -0.84 -1.72 -24.11
C HIS A 63 -1.16 -3.07 -23.43
N ASN A 64 -2.44 -3.45 -23.33
CA ASN A 64 -2.89 -4.70 -22.70
C ASN A 64 -2.28 -4.93 -21.30
N ILE A 65 -2.24 -3.87 -20.48
CA ILE A 65 -1.57 -3.91 -19.17
C ILE A 65 -2.38 -4.79 -18.22
N VAL A 66 -1.77 -5.82 -17.66
CA VAL A 66 -2.42 -6.81 -16.77
C VAL A 66 -2.78 -6.23 -15.39
N LYS A 67 -3.53 -7.00 -14.59
CA LYS A 67 -3.98 -6.63 -13.23
C LYS A 67 -2.81 -6.11 -12.38
N HIS A 68 -2.96 -4.92 -11.81
CA HIS A 68 -1.96 -4.21 -11.01
C HIS A 68 -0.67 -3.76 -11.74
N GLY A 69 -0.66 -3.80 -13.07
CA GLY A 69 0.46 -3.35 -13.87
C GLY A 69 1.69 -4.27 -13.77
N TYR A 70 2.86 -3.69 -14.02
CA TYR A 70 4.11 -4.42 -14.21
C TYR A 70 5.23 -4.02 -13.23
N ALA A 71 5.05 -2.95 -12.44
CA ALA A 71 6.10 -2.50 -11.51
C ALA A 71 6.54 -3.61 -10.55
N ARG A 72 5.61 -4.28 -9.87
CA ARG A 72 5.88 -5.40 -8.95
C ARG A 72 6.61 -6.62 -9.55
N ASP A 73 6.70 -6.70 -10.88
CA ASP A 73 7.29 -7.82 -11.63
C ASP A 73 8.49 -7.35 -12.48
N THR A 74 9.01 -6.15 -12.21
CA THR A 74 10.16 -5.54 -12.90
C THR A 74 11.31 -5.32 -11.93
N GLU A 75 12.55 -5.55 -12.36
CA GLU A 75 13.73 -5.25 -11.55
C GLU A 75 13.96 -3.73 -11.47
N PHE A 76 14.12 -3.20 -10.26
CA PHE A 76 14.53 -1.83 -10.02
C PHE A 76 16.02 -1.75 -9.73
N ILE A 77 16.65 -0.67 -10.19
CA ILE A 77 18.04 -0.34 -9.85
C ILE A 77 18.07 0.59 -8.65
N LEU A 78 18.97 0.35 -7.69
CA LEU A 78 19.24 1.31 -6.62
C LEU A 78 19.99 2.51 -7.21
N ILE A 79 19.46 3.72 -7.05
CA ILE A 79 20.06 4.95 -7.60
C ILE A 79 20.59 5.90 -6.53
N GLU A 80 20.06 5.84 -5.30
CA GLU A 80 20.54 6.64 -4.18
C GLU A 80 20.45 5.84 -2.88
N GLN A 81 21.42 6.06 -1.99
CA GLN A 81 21.46 5.47 -0.67
C GLN A 81 22.07 6.48 0.31
N SER A 82 21.44 6.60 1.48
CA SER A 82 21.97 7.32 2.63
C SER A 82 21.97 6.43 3.87
N SER A 83 22.29 6.99 5.03
CA SER A 83 22.13 6.29 6.32
C SER A 83 20.68 6.02 6.69
N THR A 84 19.72 6.73 6.11
CA THR A 84 18.30 6.67 6.49
C THR A 84 17.36 6.49 5.30
N SER A 85 17.87 6.33 4.07
CA SER A 85 17.03 6.19 2.88
C SER A 85 17.64 5.33 1.77
N LEU A 86 16.76 4.77 0.93
CA LEU A 86 17.07 4.05 -0.31
C LEU A 86 16.11 4.49 -1.41
N SER A 87 16.63 4.82 -2.59
CA SER A 87 15.83 5.18 -3.77
C SER A 87 16.07 4.18 -4.91
N PHE A 88 14.98 3.61 -5.43
CA PHE A 88 14.97 2.61 -6.49
C PHE A 88 14.30 3.17 -7.74
N LYS A 89 14.86 2.91 -8.92
CA LYS A 89 14.34 3.38 -10.20
C LYS A 89 14.02 2.22 -11.13
N MET A 90 12.83 2.25 -11.74
CA MET A 90 12.41 1.35 -12.81
C MET A 90 12.36 2.11 -14.13
N LYS A 91 13.28 1.78 -15.04
CA LYS A 91 13.44 2.47 -16.34
C LYS A 91 13.45 3.99 -16.12
N ASP A 92 12.92 4.78 -17.05
CA ASP A 92 12.69 6.21 -16.89
C ASP A 92 11.24 6.53 -16.50
N GLU A 93 10.55 5.61 -15.83
CA GLU A 93 9.10 5.74 -15.56
C GLU A 93 8.77 6.00 -14.09
N LEU A 94 9.45 5.31 -13.15
CA LEU A 94 9.07 5.32 -11.74
C LEU A 94 10.30 5.30 -10.83
N ILE A 95 10.29 6.17 -9.82
CA ILE A 95 11.21 6.13 -8.68
C ILE A 95 10.40 5.86 -7.42
N VAL A 96 10.86 4.90 -6.62
CA VAL A 96 10.34 4.60 -5.29
C VAL A 96 11.43 4.91 -4.26
N LYS A 97 11.14 5.77 -3.30
CA LYS A 97 12.03 6.10 -2.20
C LYS A 97 11.46 5.58 -0.89
N TYR A 98 12.32 4.97 -0.08
CA TYR A 98 12.07 4.57 1.28
C TYR A 98 12.92 5.42 2.23
N GLU A 99 12.30 5.96 3.28
CA GLU A 99 13.01 6.76 4.28
C GLU A 99 12.57 6.40 5.71
N LEU A 100 13.54 6.16 6.59
CA LEU A 100 13.31 5.91 8.00
C LEU A 100 13.42 7.21 8.81
N ILE A 101 12.33 7.55 9.49
CA ILE A 101 12.22 8.74 10.35
C ILE A 101 11.72 8.27 11.71
N GLU A 102 12.61 8.18 12.70
CA GLU A 102 12.29 7.62 14.02
C GLU A 102 11.58 6.26 13.92
N ASN A 103 10.30 6.19 14.29
CA ASN A 103 9.43 5.01 14.28
C ASN A 103 8.56 4.92 13.04
N SER A 104 8.90 5.68 12.02
CA SER A 104 8.13 5.79 10.79
C SER A 104 8.96 5.36 9.59
N LEU A 105 8.28 4.71 8.65
CA LEU A 105 8.74 4.46 7.29
C LEU A 105 7.92 5.34 6.35
N GLU A 106 8.55 6.27 5.65
CA GLU A 106 7.94 6.98 4.54
C GLU A 106 8.25 6.25 3.23
N VAL A 107 7.22 6.11 2.39
CA VAL A 107 7.32 5.59 1.03
C VAL A 107 6.86 6.68 0.08
N CYS A 108 7.73 7.08 -0.85
CA CYS A 108 7.48 8.17 -1.78
C CYS A 108 7.65 7.70 -3.23
N TYR A 109 6.78 8.19 -4.11
CA TYR A 109 6.78 7.93 -5.54
C TYR A 109 7.07 9.20 -6.34
N GLU A 110 7.92 9.04 -7.35
CA GLU A 110 8.03 9.97 -8.47
C GLU A 110 7.74 9.24 -9.76
N VAL A 111 6.68 9.67 -10.46
CA VAL A 111 6.28 9.12 -11.74
C VAL A 111 6.68 10.10 -12.85
N LEU A 112 7.42 9.59 -13.84
CA LEU A 112 8.12 10.38 -14.86
C LEU A 112 7.55 10.13 -16.26
N VAL A 113 6.25 9.82 -16.35
CA VAL A 113 5.57 9.50 -17.61
C VAL A 113 4.47 10.50 -17.93
N ASP A 114 4.24 10.74 -19.21
CA ASP A 114 3.21 11.67 -19.71
C ASP A 114 2.03 10.91 -20.36
N PHE A 115 1.48 9.93 -19.63
CA PHE A 115 0.26 9.22 -19.99
C PHE A 115 -0.64 8.99 -18.77
N PRO A 116 -1.94 8.70 -18.95
CA PRO A 116 -2.81 8.31 -17.83
C PRO A 116 -2.37 7.04 -17.12
N PHE A 117 -2.18 7.12 -15.81
CA PHE A 117 -1.78 6.00 -14.96
C PHE A 117 -2.47 5.98 -13.61
N MET A 118 -2.33 4.85 -12.94
CA MET A 118 -2.55 4.67 -11.52
C MET A 118 -1.26 4.24 -10.84
N ILE A 119 -1.03 4.70 -9.62
CA ILE A 119 0.11 4.31 -8.78
C ILE A 119 -0.37 4.05 -7.36
N GLY A 120 0.12 3.01 -6.69
CA GLY A 120 -0.26 2.74 -5.32
C GLY A 120 0.65 1.74 -4.63
N GLY A 121 0.62 1.78 -3.29
CA GLY A 121 1.21 0.73 -2.46
C GLY A 121 0.18 -0.35 -2.14
N HIS A 122 0.65 -1.57 -1.86
CA HIS A 122 -0.20 -2.66 -1.38
C HIS A 122 0.42 -3.38 -0.16
N PRO A 123 0.85 -2.66 0.90
CA PRO A 123 1.46 -3.29 2.07
C PRO A 123 0.45 -4.11 2.89
N ALA A 124 0.80 -5.37 3.15
CA ALA A 124 0.10 -6.27 4.05
C ALA A 124 0.74 -6.26 5.44
N PHE A 125 -0.07 -6.01 6.47
CA PHE A 125 0.38 -5.94 7.86
C PHE A 125 -0.15 -7.12 8.67
N ASN A 126 0.73 -7.80 9.40
CA ASN A 126 0.35 -8.90 10.29
C ASN A 126 -0.65 -8.41 11.33
N ILE A 127 -1.65 -9.24 11.63
CA ILE A 127 -2.58 -9.04 12.74
C ILE A 127 -2.45 -10.20 13.73
N ASP A 128 -2.77 -9.95 14.99
CA ASP A 128 -2.67 -10.99 16.03
C ASP A 128 -3.84 -11.98 15.92
N SER A 129 -5.06 -11.49 15.70
CA SER A 129 -6.26 -12.31 15.45
C SER A 129 -7.43 -11.49 14.90
N PHE A 130 -8.40 -12.16 14.27
CA PHE A 130 -9.71 -11.57 14.02
C PHE A 130 -10.64 -11.71 15.26
N PRO A 131 -11.59 -10.78 15.46
CA PRO A 131 -11.80 -9.56 14.69
C PRO A 131 -10.77 -8.47 15.03
N VAL A 132 -10.49 -7.62 14.05
CA VAL A 132 -9.57 -6.47 14.19
C VAL A 132 -10.27 -5.17 13.88
N ASP A 133 -9.89 -4.08 14.56
CA ASP A 133 -10.42 -2.75 14.29
C ASP A 133 -9.51 -1.93 13.37
N LEU A 134 -10.12 -1.26 12.40
CA LEU A 134 -9.52 -0.15 11.67
C LEU A 134 -10.17 1.14 12.13
N ARG A 135 -9.35 2.07 12.63
CA ARG A 135 -9.80 3.37 13.14
C ARG A 135 -9.36 4.45 12.18
N PHE A 136 -10.31 5.04 11.49
CA PHE A 136 -10.10 6.14 10.55
C PHE A 136 -10.13 7.48 11.29
N SER A 137 -9.24 8.40 10.95
CA SER A 137 -9.26 9.76 11.50
C SER A 137 -10.47 10.58 11.03
N ASN A 138 -11.11 10.15 9.95
CA ASN A 138 -12.22 10.83 9.31
C ASN A 138 -13.27 9.80 8.86
N LYS A 139 -14.55 10.19 8.91
CA LYS A 139 -15.62 9.39 8.30
C LYS A 139 -15.41 9.32 6.78
N CYS A 140 -15.41 8.10 6.26
CA CYS A 140 -15.33 7.85 4.83
C CYS A 140 -16.36 6.80 4.41
N ASP A 141 -16.90 7.00 3.21
CA ASP A 141 -17.70 6.01 2.51
C ASP A 141 -16.75 5.07 1.75
N TYR A 142 -17.20 3.84 1.50
CA TYR A 142 -16.46 2.88 0.69
C TYR A 142 -17.29 2.32 -0.46
N TYR A 143 -16.57 1.88 -1.49
CA TYR A 143 -17.08 1.14 -2.63
C TYR A 143 -16.69 -0.33 -2.50
N LYS A 144 -17.46 -1.20 -3.15
CA LYS A 144 -17.06 -2.60 -3.38
C LYS A 144 -16.43 -2.74 -4.76
N LEU A 145 -15.73 -3.84 -4.98
CA LEU A 145 -15.28 -4.23 -6.31
C LEU A 145 -16.31 -5.14 -6.97
N LEU A 146 -16.55 -4.94 -8.27
CA LEU A 146 -17.26 -5.84 -9.15
C LEU A 146 -16.28 -6.31 -10.23
N ASP A 147 -16.00 -7.61 -10.28
CA ASP A 147 -14.97 -8.20 -11.15
C ASP A 147 -13.59 -7.50 -11.05
N GLY A 148 -13.28 -7.01 -9.84
CA GLY A 148 -12.05 -6.29 -9.51
C GLY A 148 -11.92 -4.88 -10.11
N VAL A 149 -13.05 -4.28 -10.50
CA VAL A 149 -13.22 -2.85 -10.85
C VAL A 149 -14.07 -2.18 -9.77
N ILE A 150 -13.79 -0.92 -9.45
CA ILE A 150 -14.53 -0.18 -8.42
C ILE A 150 -15.97 0.07 -8.89
N ASP A 151 -16.95 -0.49 -8.18
CA ASP A 151 -18.36 -0.20 -8.42
C ASP A 151 -18.75 1.12 -7.75
N LYS A 152 -18.70 2.20 -8.53
CA LYS A 152 -19.11 3.55 -8.09
C LYS A 152 -20.62 3.76 -8.11
N SER A 153 -21.43 2.78 -8.53
CA SER A 153 -22.89 2.90 -8.55
C SER A 153 -23.50 2.82 -7.14
N ASN A 154 -22.79 2.20 -6.20
CA ASN A 154 -23.21 2.06 -4.81
C ASN A 154 -22.10 2.50 -3.85
N SER A 155 -22.42 3.36 -2.88
CA SER A 155 -21.53 3.67 -1.76
C SER A 155 -22.11 3.16 -0.44
N TYR A 156 -21.22 2.71 0.44
CA TYR A 156 -21.55 2.15 1.74
C TYR A 156 -20.93 2.98 2.85
N LYS A 157 -21.63 3.09 3.98
CA LYS A 157 -21.19 3.86 5.14
C LYS A 157 -20.76 2.92 6.25
N ILE A 158 -19.61 3.20 6.89
CA ILE A 158 -19.20 2.52 8.11
C ILE A 158 -20.11 2.91 9.29
N GLY A 159 -20.74 4.09 9.23
CA GLY A 159 -21.60 4.63 10.29
C GLY A 159 -20.83 5.18 11.51
N SER A 160 -19.55 4.83 11.65
CA SER A 160 -18.61 5.34 12.65
C SER A 160 -17.22 5.53 12.05
N GLU A 161 -16.25 5.98 12.86
CA GLU A 161 -14.83 6.04 12.50
C GLU A 161 -14.11 4.70 12.66
N VAL A 162 -14.83 3.65 13.09
CA VAL A 162 -14.28 2.33 13.35
C VAL A 162 -14.95 1.29 12.47
N LEU A 163 -14.15 0.58 11.68
CA LEU A 163 -14.57 -0.61 10.96
C LEU A 163 -14.06 -1.84 11.70
N ILE A 164 -14.96 -2.77 12.04
CA ILE A 164 -14.58 -4.08 12.58
C ILE A 164 -14.49 -5.07 11.43
N ILE A 165 -13.29 -5.60 11.22
CA ILE A 165 -12.99 -6.61 10.21
C ILE A 165 -13.00 -7.98 10.88
N ASN A 166 -13.62 -8.95 10.23
CA ASN A 166 -13.58 -10.37 10.59
C ASN A 166 -13.16 -11.22 9.37
N GLU A 167 -13.05 -12.53 9.57
CA GLU A 167 -12.61 -13.50 8.55
C GLU A 167 -13.40 -13.46 7.24
N ASN A 168 -14.66 -13.00 7.28
CA ASN A 168 -15.55 -12.95 6.13
C ASN A 168 -15.72 -11.56 5.52
N THR A 169 -15.08 -10.52 6.07
CA THR A 169 -15.27 -9.13 5.61
C THR A 169 -14.90 -8.94 4.12
N PHE A 170 -13.93 -9.71 3.62
CA PHE A 170 -13.39 -9.58 2.25
C PHE A 170 -13.69 -10.77 1.34
N THR A 171 -14.77 -11.54 1.62
CA THR A 171 -15.19 -12.63 0.72
C THR A 171 -15.61 -12.12 -0.65
N ASP A 172 -16.08 -10.87 -0.71
CA ASP A 172 -16.50 -10.16 -1.93
C ASP A 172 -15.39 -9.20 -2.44
N ASP A 173 -14.11 -9.55 -2.23
CA ASP A 173 -12.95 -8.72 -2.59
C ASP A 173 -12.76 -7.48 -1.68
N ALA A 174 -11.86 -6.57 -2.06
CA ALA A 174 -11.45 -5.41 -1.27
C ALA A 174 -12.59 -4.39 -1.04
N LEU A 175 -12.48 -3.69 0.10
CA LEU A 175 -13.25 -2.46 0.35
C LEU A 175 -12.41 -1.26 -0.05
N VAL A 176 -12.97 -0.34 -0.84
CA VAL A 176 -12.24 0.82 -1.37
C VAL A 176 -12.80 2.10 -0.79
N PHE A 177 -12.08 2.70 0.15
CA PHE A 177 -12.50 3.91 0.84
C PHE A 177 -12.17 5.14 -0.01
N ASN A 178 -13.15 6.02 -0.14
CA ASN A 178 -12.97 7.31 -0.80
C ASN A 178 -12.36 8.32 0.18
N ASN A 179 -11.31 9.03 -0.26
CA ASN A 179 -10.64 10.04 0.53
C ASN A 179 -10.49 11.34 -0.26
N SER A 180 -11.05 12.42 0.28
CA SER A 180 -10.91 13.78 -0.25
C SER A 180 -10.00 14.68 0.60
N LEU A 181 -9.42 14.13 1.67
CA LEU A 181 -8.63 14.86 2.65
C LEU A 181 -7.14 14.55 2.50
N LYS A 182 -6.30 15.50 2.91
CA LYS A 182 -4.86 15.30 3.08
C LYS A 182 -4.55 14.90 4.52
N GLN A 183 -3.49 14.12 4.70
CA GLN A 183 -3.00 13.58 5.95
C GLN A 183 -4.05 12.73 6.67
N SER A 184 -4.86 12.01 5.90
CA SER A 184 -5.81 11.02 6.45
C SER A 184 -5.05 9.89 7.10
N GLN A 185 -5.58 9.37 8.20
CA GLN A 185 -4.96 8.30 8.96
C GLN A 185 -5.91 7.12 9.12
N VAL A 186 -5.36 5.91 9.01
CA VAL A 186 -6.01 4.68 9.47
C VAL A 186 -5.08 3.97 10.44
N CYS A 187 -5.63 3.60 11.60
CA CYS A 187 -4.91 2.89 12.65
C CYS A 187 -5.39 1.44 12.72
N LEU A 188 -4.45 0.50 12.61
CA LEU A 188 -4.65 -0.95 12.71
C LEU A 188 -4.18 -1.43 14.09
N GLU A 189 -5.02 -2.18 14.80
CA GLU A 189 -4.75 -2.78 16.13
C GLU A 189 -4.27 -1.78 17.20
N ARG A 190 -4.49 -0.46 16.99
CA ARG A 190 -3.95 0.62 17.84
C ARG A 190 -2.42 0.66 17.92
N ASP A 191 -1.76 0.03 16.96
CA ASP A 191 -0.34 -0.30 17.02
C ASP A 191 0.44 0.19 15.79
N LEU A 192 -0.26 0.36 14.67
CA LEU A 192 0.28 0.85 13.41
C LEU A 192 -0.66 1.90 12.83
N VAL A 193 -0.10 3.05 12.42
CA VAL A 193 -0.83 4.12 11.75
C VAL A 193 -0.29 4.30 10.34
N LEU A 194 -1.16 4.17 9.34
CA LEU A 194 -0.90 4.58 7.98
C LEU A 194 -1.43 6.01 7.79
N THR A 195 -0.55 6.96 7.47
CA THR A 195 -0.91 8.32 7.04
C THR A 195 -0.79 8.40 5.51
N TYR A 196 -1.79 8.96 4.84
CA TYR A 196 -1.84 8.99 3.38
C TYR A 196 -2.56 10.22 2.83
N ASP A 197 -2.19 10.58 1.59
CA ASP A 197 -2.76 11.69 0.81
C ASP A 197 -3.49 11.22 -0.47
N SER A 198 -3.65 9.90 -0.63
CA SER A 198 -4.25 9.26 -1.80
C SER A 198 -5.76 9.47 -1.91
N GLU A 199 -6.27 9.49 -3.15
CA GLU A 199 -7.70 9.62 -3.43
C GLU A 199 -8.49 8.41 -2.93
N LEU A 200 -7.86 7.23 -2.95
CA LEU A 200 -8.48 5.99 -2.52
C LEU A 200 -7.57 5.26 -1.54
N LEU A 201 -8.20 4.50 -0.64
CA LEU A 201 -7.54 3.51 0.21
C LEU A 201 -8.22 2.16 0.02
N GLY A 202 -7.52 1.20 -0.58
CA GLY A 202 -7.94 -0.20 -0.59
C GLY A 202 -7.69 -0.84 0.78
N VAL A 203 -8.63 -1.64 1.25
CA VAL A 203 -8.46 -2.50 2.42
C VAL A 203 -8.87 -3.91 2.03
N TRP A 204 -7.97 -4.86 2.25
CA TRP A 204 -8.16 -6.23 1.79
C TRP A 204 -7.43 -7.24 2.67
N SER A 205 -7.95 -8.47 2.72
CA SER A 205 -7.24 -9.64 3.23
C SER A 205 -7.84 -10.89 2.57
N PRO A 206 -7.04 -11.90 2.21
CA PRO A 206 -7.60 -13.21 1.88
C PRO A 206 -8.42 -13.74 3.08
N PRO A 207 -9.57 -14.41 2.86
CA PRO A 207 -10.37 -14.95 3.94
C PRO A 207 -9.56 -15.83 4.91
N GLY A 208 -9.49 -15.43 6.18
CA GLY A 208 -8.75 -16.14 7.24
C GLY A 208 -7.23 -15.90 7.28
N ALA A 209 -6.66 -15.09 6.38
CA ALA A 209 -5.23 -14.79 6.41
C ALA A 209 -4.87 -13.89 7.62
N PRO A 210 -3.71 -14.11 8.27
CA PRO A 210 -3.33 -13.38 9.48
C PRO A 210 -2.70 -12.01 9.16
N PHE A 211 -3.25 -11.29 8.16
CA PHE A 211 -2.81 -9.95 7.81
C PHE A 211 -3.95 -9.10 7.24
N VAL A 212 -3.79 -7.79 7.23
CA VAL A 212 -4.66 -6.84 6.52
C VAL A 212 -3.82 -5.92 5.66
N CYS A 213 -4.21 -5.74 4.39
CA CYS A 213 -3.63 -4.77 3.49
C CYS A 213 -4.26 -3.39 3.68
N LEU A 214 -3.42 -2.35 3.68
CA LEU A 214 -3.85 -0.95 3.66
C LEU A 214 -3.18 -0.26 2.49
N GLU A 215 -3.94 0.09 1.46
CA GLU A 215 -3.43 0.30 0.11
C GLU A 215 -3.73 1.72 -0.41
N PRO A 216 -2.81 2.68 -0.23
CA PRO A 216 -3.03 4.04 -0.73
C PRO A 216 -2.84 4.09 -2.25
N TRP A 217 -3.85 4.60 -2.96
CA TRP A 217 -3.96 4.56 -4.43
C TRP A 217 -4.23 5.93 -5.05
N TRP A 218 -3.41 6.30 -6.03
CA TRP A 218 -3.49 7.54 -6.79
C TRP A 218 -3.79 7.33 -8.26
N THR A 219 -4.36 8.36 -8.88
CA THR A 219 -4.54 8.48 -10.33
C THR A 219 -3.93 9.79 -10.83
N SER A 220 -3.27 9.77 -11.99
CA SER A 220 -2.79 10.99 -12.65
C SER A 220 -2.77 10.81 -14.16
N SER A 221 -2.78 11.93 -14.90
CA SER A 221 -2.66 11.96 -16.36
C SER A 221 -1.30 12.41 -16.87
N SER A 222 -0.41 12.84 -15.97
CA SER A 222 0.93 13.32 -16.31
C SER A 222 1.92 13.06 -15.18
N SER A 223 3.19 13.34 -15.45
CA SER A 223 4.26 13.21 -14.46
C SER A 223 3.93 13.95 -13.16
N ILE A 224 4.26 13.31 -12.04
CA ILE A 224 3.94 13.78 -10.70
C ILE A 224 5.02 13.31 -9.73
N ARG A 225 5.34 14.16 -8.75
CA ARG A 225 6.35 13.87 -7.73
C ARG A 225 5.74 14.01 -6.35
N ASN A 226 6.41 13.42 -5.36
CA ASN A 226 6.07 13.54 -3.94
C ASN A 226 4.71 12.92 -3.56
N LEU A 227 4.24 11.92 -4.31
CA LEU A 227 3.13 11.09 -3.84
C LEU A 227 3.66 10.17 -2.74
N ASN A 228 3.11 10.25 -1.54
CA ASN A 228 3.69 9.54 -0.41
C ASN A 228 2.62 9.01 0.56
N TYR A 229 3.05 8.03 1.34
CA TYR A 229 2.37 7.59 2.54
C TYR A 229 3.41 7.23 3.60
N THR A 230 2.99 7.28 4.86
CA THR A 230 3.85 7.00 6.01
C THR A 230 3.26 5.88 6.84
N ILE A 231 4.07 4.90 7.20
CA ILE A 231 3.72 3.86 8.17
C ILE A 231 4.44 4.19 9.47
N ARG A 232 3.70 4.49 10.54
CA ARG A 232 4.24 4.79 11.86
C ARG A 232 3.85 3.70 12.87
N LEU A 233 4.84 3.16 13.57
CA LEU A 233 4.60 2.18 14.64
C LEU A 233 4.39 2.90 15.97
N LEU A 234 3.31 2.59 16.67
CA LEU A 234 3.01 3.16 17.99
C LEU A 234 3.75 2.38 19.07
N TYR A 235 4.17 3.08 20.12
CA TYR A 235 4.85 2.53 21.30
C TYR A 235 4.10 2.87 22.57
#